data_AF-A0A9P6LXG2-F1
#
_entry.id   AF-A0A9P6LXG2-F1
#
_cell.length_a   1.000
_cell.length_b   1.000
_cell.length_c   1.000
_cell.angle_alpha   90.00
_cell.angle_beta   90.00
_cell.angle_gamma   90.00
#
_symmetry.space_group_name_H-M   'P 1'
#
loop_
_entity.id
_entity.type
_entity.pdbx_description
1 polymer ?
#
loop_
_entity_poly.entity_id
_entity_poly.type
_entity_poly.pdbx_seq_one_letter_code
_entity_poly.pdbx_strand_id
1 'polypeptide(L)'
;MTPPHSFISFHDLTPEGNWLWISPNVYDVLGYEPEELLGRSAYEVICPDDKGESETAHKEVLINDLVATQAIRRFKTKKGE
;
A
#
# COMPACT_ATOMS: atom_id res chain seq x y z
N MET A 1 -9.25 -22.48 5.51
CA MET A 1 -9.43 -21.07 5.14
C MET A 1 -8.19 -20.65 4.38
N THR A 2 -8.35 -20.09 3.18
CA THR A 2 -7.26 -19.46 2.43
C THR A 2 -6.74 -18.26 3.23
N PRO A 3 -5.42 -18.00 3.29
CA PRO A 3 -4.91 -16.81 3.96
C PRO A 3 -5.55 -15.55 3.34
N PRO A 4 -5.78 -14.49 4.11
CA PRO A 4 -6.10 -13.21 3.50
C PRO A 4 -4.99 -12.84 2.52
N HIS A 5 -5.35 -12.56 1.27
CA HIS A 5 -4.42 -12.19 0.21
C HIS A 5 -4.38 -10.67 -0.04
N SER A 6 -5.14 -9.89 0.72
CA SER A 6 -5.26 -8.44 0.55
C SER A 6 -5.52 -7.73 1.89
N PHE A 7 -5.19 -6.45 1.91
CA PHE A 7 -5.49 -5.50 2.98
C PHE A 7 -6.06 -4.22 2.36
N ILE A 8 -6.65 -3.35 3.18
CA ILE A 8 -7.15 -2.04 2.77
C ILE A 8 -6.25 -0.99 3.42
N SER A 9 -5.93 0.07 2.70
CA SER A 9 -5.17 1.19 3.24
C SER A 9 -5.68 2.51 2.68
N PHE A 10 -5.54 3.57 3.47
CA PHE A 10 -5.71 4.95 3.03
C PHE A 10 -4.35 5.64 3.03
N HIS A 11 -4.13 6.48 2.03
CA HIS A 11 -2.91 7.25 1.84
C HIS A 11 -3.20 8.74 1.89
N ASP A 12 -2.20 9.53 2.23
CA ASP A 12 -2.28 10.97 2.06
C ASP A 12 -2.28 11.35 0.58
N LEU A 13 -2.70 12.59 0.29
CA LEU A 13 -2.79 13.10 -1.07
C LEU A 13 -1.45 13.66 -1.57
N THR A 14 -0.34 13.31 -0.92
CA THR A 14 1.00 13.77 -1.30
C THR A 14 1.60 12.83 -2.35
N PRO A 15 2.59 13.28 -3.14
CA PRO A 15 3.30 12.39 -4.07
C PRO A 15 3.93 11.18 -3.39
N GLU A 16 4.25 11.28 -2.09
CA GLU A 16 4.86 10.22 -1.28
C GLU A 16 3.87 9.10 -0.92
N GLY A 17 2.56 9.36 -0.95
CA GLY A 17 1.51 8.38 -0.67
C GLY A 17 1.73 7.70 0.68
N ASN A 18 1.86 8.50 1.74
CA ASN A 18 2.13 7.95 3.07
C ASN A 18 0.88 7.30 3.64
N TRP A 19 1.04 6.16 4.31
CA TRP A 19 -0.10 5.49 4.94
C TRP A 19 -0.70 6.33 6.08
N LEU A 20 -1.98 6.68 5.94
CA LEU A 20 -2.80 7.32 6.97
C LEU A 20 -3.54 6.29 7.83
N TRP A 21 -3.91 5.17 7.21
CA TRP A 21 -4.57 4.05 7.87
C TRP A 21 -4.31 2.77 7.08
N ILE A 22 -4.25 1.64 7.77
CA ILE A 22 -4.13 0.33 7.16
C ILE A 22 -4.91 -0.70 7.99
N SER A 23 -5.55 -1.66 7.33
CA SER A 23 -6.33 -2.68 8.02
C SER A 23 -5.42 -3.60 8.84
N PRO A 24 -5.83 -4.01 10.06
CA PRO A 24 -4.98 -4.79 10.96
C PRO A 24 -4.47 -6.13 10.40
N ASN A 25 -5.19 -6.70 9.43
CA ASN A 25 -4.80 -7.96 8.79
C ASN A 25 -3.55 -7.82 7.88
N VAL A 26 -2.96 -6.63 7.74
CA VAL A 26 -1.67 -6.45 7.07
C VAL A 26 -0.56 -7.29 7.73
N TYR A 27 -0.67 -7.58 9.03
CA TYR A 27 0.25 -8.49 9.71
C TYR A 27 0.21 -9.89 9.08
N ASP A 28 -0.97 -10.43 8.83
CA ASP A 28 -1.13 -11.76 8.23
C ASP A 28 -0.67 -11.79 6.77
N VAL A 29 -0.75 -10.66 6.06
CA VAL A 29 -0.42 -10.55 4.64
C VAL A 29 1.07 -10.27 4.41
N LEU A 30 1.65 -9.31 5.13
CA LEU A 30 3.02 -8.80 4.90
C LEU A 30 3.95 -8.94 6.11
N GLY A 31 3.42 -9.25 7.29
CA GLY A 31 4.20 -9.42 8.53
C GLY A 31 4.58 -8.12 9.24
N TYR A 32 4.01 -6.99 8.83
CA TYR A 32 4.18 -5.70 9.50
C TYR A 32 3.02 -5.42 10.45
N GLU A 33 3.30 -4.81 11.59
CA GLU A 33 2.25 -4.21 12.41
C GLU A 33 1.80 -2.89 11.76
N PRO A 34 0.50 -2.52 11.84
CA PRO A 34 0.00 -1.26 11.27
C PRO A 34 0.83 -0.03 11.67
N GLU A 35 1.23 0.07 12.94
CA GLU A 35 1.97 1.19 13.50
C GLU A 35 3.38 1.34 12.91
N GLU A 36 3.96 0.26 12.38
CA GLU A 36 5.27 0.28 11.70
C GLU A 36 5.19 0.91 10.30
N LEU A 37 3.98 1.07 9.78
CA LEU A 37 3.68 1.49 8.42
C LEU A 37 3.07 2.90 8.38
N LEU A 38 2.27 3.28 9.38
CA LEU A 38 1.67 4.62 9.44
C LEU A 38 2.72 5.73 9.32
N GLY A 39 2.44 6.70 8.45
CA GLY A 39 3.33 7.83 8.15
C GLY A 39 4.51 7.52 7.23
N ARG A 40 4.69 6.27 6.80
CA ARG A 40 5.72 5.90 5.81
C ARG A 40 5.14 5.78 4.42
N SER A 41 6.00 5.95 3.42
CA SER A 41 5.59 5.84 2.03
C SER A 41 5.28 4.39 1.68
N ALA A 42 4.12 4.14 1.08
CA ALA A 42 3.75 2.81 0.60
C ALA A 42 4.75 2.26 -0.44
N TYR A 43 5.45 3.15 -1.16
CA TYR A 43 6.44 2.77 -2.17
C TYR A 43 7.74 2.21 -1.60
N GLU A 44 7.95 2.28 -0.28
CA GLU A 44 9.07 1.60 0.39
C GLU A 44 8.84 0.07 0.44
N VAL A 45 7.58 -0.34 0.48
CA VAL A 45 7.16 -1.74 0.66
C VAL A 45 6.73 -2.36 -0.68
N ILE A 46 6.28 -1.56 -1.65
CA ILE A 46 5.97 -2.05 -3.00
C ILE A 46 7.25 -2.56 -3.70
N CYS A 47 7.12 -3.66 -4.46
CA CYS A 47 8.19 -4.21 -5.28
C CYS A 47 8.74 -3.14 -6.24
N PRO A 48 10.07 -3.01 -6.45
CA PRO A 48 10.63 -1.95 -7.31
C PRO A 48 10.05 -1.95 -8.73
N ASP A 49 9.77 -3.13 -9.29
CA ASP A 49 9.17 -3.28 -10.61
C ASP A 49 7.76 -2.69 -10.70
N ASP A 50 7.02 -2.65 -9.58
CA ASP A 50 5.62 -2.20 -9.50
C ASP A 50 5.52 -0.74 -8.99
N LYS A 51 6.64 -0.13 -8.58
CA LYS A 51 6.66 1.22 -7.98
C LYS A 51 6.17 2.30 -8.94
N GLY A 52 6.68 2.32 -10.17
CA GLY A 52 6.33 3.36 -11.15
C GLY A 52 4.86 3.31 -11.58
N GLU A 53 4.31 2.11 -11.75
CA GLU A 53 2.88 1.92 -12.04
C GLU A 53 2.02 2.38 -10.86
N SER A 54 2.45 2.10 -9.63
CA SER A 54 1.73 2.48 -8.41
C SER A 54 1.72 3.99 -8.20
N GLU A 55 2.84 4.68 -8.44
CA GLU A 55 2.92 6.15 -8.39
C GLU A 55 2.00 6.80 -9.43
N THR A 56 1.92 6.22 -10.64
CA THR A 56 1.05 6.71 -11.71
C THR A 56 -0.42 6.54 -11.33
N ALA A 57 -0.80 5.34 -10.87
CA ALA A 57 -2.17 5.06 -10.44
C ALA A 57 -2.61 5.95 -9.27
N HIS A 58 -1.71 6.22 -8.30
CA HIS A 58 -2.02 7.14 -7.21
C HIS A 58 -2.27 8.57 -7.73
N LYS A 59 -1.40 9.09 -8.62
CA LYS A 59 -1.60 10.41 -9.24
C LYS A 59 -2.93 10.50 -9.99
N GLU A 60 -3.32 9.45 -10.71
CA GLU A 60 -4.61 9.41 -11.42
C GLU A 60 -5.79 9.45 -10.45
N VAL A 61 -5.72 8.73 -9.32
CA VAL A 61 -6.77 8.79 -8.28
C VAL A 61 -6.93 10.22 -7.75
N LEU A 62 -5.82 10.92 -7.50
CA LEU A 62 -5.85 12.31 -7.01
C LEU A 62 -6.39 13.29 -8.05
N ILE A 63 -5.89 13.21 -9.29
CA ILE A 63 -6.25 14.15 -10.37
C ILE A 63 -7.73 14.02 -10.75
N ASN A 64 -8.26 12.80 -10.70
CA ASN A 64 -9.64 12.52 -11.10
C ASN A 64 -10.63 12.48 -9.93
N ASP A 65 -10.21 12.87 -8.72
CA ASP A 65 -11.03 12.89 -7.49
C ASP A 65 -11.75 11.55 -7.23
N LEU A 66 -11.01 10.45 -7.38
CA LEU A 66 -11.56 9.10 -7.21
C LEU A 66 -11.54 8.69 -5.72
N VAL A 67 -12.62 8.05 -5.28
CA VAL A 67 -12.79 7.64 -3.88
C VAL A 67 -11.87 6.46 -3.48
N ALA A 68 -11.58 5.55 -4.42
CA ALA A 68 -10.74 4.38 -4.17
C ALA A 68 -10.18 3.80 -5.47
N THR A 69 -9.10 3.03 -5.34
CA THR A 69 -8.57 2.16 -6.39
C THR A 69 -8.34 0.75 -5.86
N GLN A 70 -8.66 -0.27 -6.65
CA GLN A 70 -8.25 -1.64 -6.36
C GLN A 70 -6.92 -1.88 -7.09
N ALA A 71 -5.83 -1.89 -6.34
CA ALA A 71 -4.50 -2.18 -6.87
C ALA A 71 -4.08 -3.62 -6.55
N ILE A 72 -3.68 -4.38 -7.57
CA ILE A 72 -3.01 -5.67 -7.41
C ILE A 72 -1.53 -5.44 -7.69
N ARG A 73 -0.70 -5.62 -6.67
CA ARG A 73 0.74 -5.31 -6.68
C ARG A 73 1.52 -6.37 -5.91
N ARG A 74 2.79 -6.52 -6.26
CA ARG A 74 3.77 -7.26 -5.47
C ARG A 74 4.29 -6.36 -4.36
N PHE A 75 4.29 -6.89 -3.14
CA PHE A 75 4.81 -6.22 -1.95
C PHE A 75 5.96 -7.04 -1.38
N LYS A 76 6.94 -6.35 -0.80
CA LYS A 76 7.96 -6.97 0.04
C LYS A 76 7.34 -7.25 1.40
N THR A 77 7.50 -8.47 1.87
CA THR A 77 7.18 -8.81 3.26
C THR A 77 8.22 -8.18 4.20
N LYS A 78 7.93 -8.17 5.51
CA LYS A 78 8.91 -7.73 6.52
C LYS A 78 10.23 -8.52 6.49
N LYS A 79 10.19 -9.74 5.97
CA LYS A 79 11.36 -10.60 5.81
C LYS A 79 12.16 -10.32 4.53
N GLY A 80 11.68 -9.42 3.67
CA GLY A 80 12.32 -9.04 2.42
C GLY A 80 12.05 -9.99 1.26
N GLU A 81 11.15 -10.95 1.43
CA GLU A 81 10.60 -11.81 0.36
C GLU A 81 9.62 -11.03 -0.51
#